data_AF-A0A1F9QV20-F1
#
_entry.id   AF-A0A1F9QV20-F1
#
_cell.length_a   1.000
_cell.length_b   1.000
_cell.length_c   1.000
_cell.angle_alpha   90.00
_cell.angle_beta   90.00
_cell.angle_gamma   90.00
#
_symmetry.space_group_name_H-M   'P 1'
#
loop_
_entity.id
_entity.type
_entity.pdbx_description
1 polymer ?
#
loop_
_entity_poly.entity_id
_entity_poly.type
_entity_poly.pdbx_seq_one_letter_code
_entity_poly.pdbx_strand_id
1 'polypeptide(L)'
;MNNRPASTLPARILPALCLFIVLAGGTAHAFRPYSKGAEARACWMTVSSIKTGQEYYMEVAADGAVLTRIGTGKAVVTRRGRIQTRLAGDFFREIENSELITSQVTRDSKMIFYKGEVLKISAYISGELKRIDAPLNNFGEAFSHAFGEVKKAASKLAVDKNLKGFLTAEPLEGAALEEFQARASKDGKAGNIETYEIQKTPALLKAIKQPYRLIPLGTGADLKEIQDFISARGLYGLRNLFYLPSTRGAFKCQILEAVK
;
A
#
# COMPACT_ATOMS: atom_id res chain seq x y z
N MET A 1 -16.30 87.45 -31.55
CA MET A 1 -16.33 88.19 -30.27
C MET A 1 -16.72 87.22 -29.16
N ASN A 2 -16.00 87.32 -28.04
CA ASN A 2 -16.33 86.87 -26.67
C ASN A 2 -16.29 85.38 -26.30
N ASN A 3 -15.16 85.04 -25.66
CA ASN A 3 -15.01 84.52 -24.29
C ASN A 3 -15.54 83.11 -23.91
N ARG A 4 -14.56 82.22 -23.69
CA ARG A 4 -14.53 81.08 -22.74
C ARG A 4 -14.92 81.53 -21.29
N PRO A 5 -15.18 80.65 -20.29
CA PRO A 5 -14.68 79.27 -20.17
C PRO A 5 -15.58 78.19 -19.49
N ALA A 6 -15.14 76.95 -19.73
CA ALA A 6 -15.05 75.79 -18.83
C ALA A 6 -16.02 75.64 -17.63
N SER A 7 -16.74 74.52 -17.62
CA SER A 7 -17.00 73.76 -16.40
C SER A 7 -16.73 72.28 -16.63
N THR A 8 -15.61 71.84 -16.08
CA THR A 8 -15.15 70.47 -15.93
C THR A 8 -16.07 69.68 -15.01
N LEU A 9 -16.69 68.61 -15.53
CA LEU A 9 -17.24 67.54 -14.68
C LEU A 9 -16.14 66.47 -14.48
N PRO A 10 -15.84 66.09 -13.22
CA PRO A 10 -14.75 65.17 -12.93
C PRO A 10 -15.13 63.74 -13.33
N ALA A 11 -14.47 63.24 -14.37
CA ALA A 11 -14.35 61.83 -14.68
C ALA A 11 -13.47 61.15 -13.62
N ARG A 12 -14.06 60.64 -12.53
CA ARG A 12 -13.42 59.67 -11.62
C ARG A 12 -14.47 58.76 -11.00
N ILE A 13 -14.06 57.52 -10.79
CA ILE A 13 -14.80 56.38 -10.22
C ILE A 13 -15.48 55.50 -11.28
N LEU A 14 -14.67 54.91 -12.17
CA LEU A 14 -14.80 53.53 -12.64
C LEU A 14 -13.45 53.21 -13.32
N PRO A 15 -12.48 52.57 -12.63
CA PRO A 15 -12.45 51.10 -12.65
C PRO A 15 -11.79 50.52 -11.39
N ALA A 16 -12.56 49.94 -10.48
CA ALA A 16 -12.03 49.20 -9.33
C ALA A 16 -12.66 47.81 -9.22
N LEU A 17 -12.90 47.16 -10.36
CA LEU A 17 -13.52 45.83 -10.37
C LEU A 17 -13.03 44.97 -11.55
N CYS A 18 -11.72 44.92 -11.81
CA CYS A 18 -11.12 43.96 -12.76
C CYS A 18 -9.69 43.53 -12.38
N LEU A 19 -9.29 43.67 -11.11
CA LEU A 19 -7.95 43.27 -10.64
C LEU A 19 -8.01 42.42 -9.36
N PHE A 20 -8.82 41.36 -9.38
CA PHE A 20 -8.81 40.30 -8.36
C PHE A 20 -9.03 38.91 -8.98
N ILE A 21 -8.46 38.68 -10.18
CA ILE A 21 -8.37 37.33 -10.79
C ILE A 21 -6.92 37.02 -11.16
N VAL A 22 -6.00 37.27 -10.23
CA VAL A 22 -4.63 36.73 -10.31
C VAL A 22 -4.19 36.50 -8.87
N LEU A 23 -4.54 35.36 -8.26
CA LEU A 23 -3.89 34.71 -7.09
C LEU A 23 -4.84 33.65 -6.48
N ALA A 24 -5.19 32.62 -7.25
CA ALA A 24 -5.76 31.38 -6.69
C ALA A 24 -5.47 30.15 -7.58
N GLY A 25 -4.42 30.19 -8.39
CA GLY A 25 -4.07 29.12 -9.34
C GLY A 25 -3.04 28.12 -8.82
N GLY A 26 -2.92 27.92 -7.50
CA GLY A 26 -1.73 27.29 -6.93
C GLY A 26 -1.93 26.43 -5.70
N THR A 27 -3.08 25.79 -5.46
CA THR A 27 -3.19 24.73 -4.43
C THR A 27 -4.41 23.83 -4.68
N ALA A 28 -4.36 23.04 -5.76
CA ALA A 28 -5.31 21.93 -5.91
C ALA A 28 -4.69 20.72 -6.63
N HIS A 29 -3.45 20.34 -6.26
CA HIS A 29 -3.12 18.91 -6.27
C HIS A 29 -3.72 18.27 -5.03
N ALA A 30 -5.06 18.29 -4.98
CA ALA A 30 -5.83 17.45 -4.10
C ALA A 30 -5.45 16.01 -4.44
N PHE A 31 -4.89 15.33 -3.45
CA PHE A 31 -4.62 13.92 -3.42
C PHE A 31 -5.94 13.19 -3.73
N ARG A 32 -6.22 12.91 -5.01
CA ARG A 32 -7.38 12.12 -5.40
C ARG A 32 -7.13 10.71 -4.88
N PRO A 33 -7.93 10.18 -3.93
CA PRO A 33 -7.88 8.78 -3.64
C PRO A 33 -8.36 8.08 -4.90
N TYR A 34 -7.46 7.31 -5.52
CA TYR A 34 -7.70 6.32 -6.59
C TYR A 34 -9.15 6.29 -7.09
N SER A 35 -9.44 7.09 -8.13
CA SER A 35 -10.75 7.13 -8.75
C SER A 35 -11.07 5.80 -9.41
N LYS A 36 -12.27 5.29 -9.13
CA LYS A 36 -12.94 4.15 -9.76
C LYS A 36 -12.72 4.15 -11.30
N GLY A 37 -12.00 3.15 -11.80
CA GLY A 37 -11.74 2.93 -13.22
C GLY A 37 -10.40 2.25 -13.42
N ALA A 38 -10.41 0.91 -13.46
CA ALA A 38 -9.23 0.02 -13.45
C ALA A 38 -8.25 0.33 -12.32
N GLU A 39 -8.26 -0.48 -11.25
CA GLU A 39 -7.23 -0.40 -10.20
C GLU A 39 -5.86 -0.46 -10.89
N ALA A 40 -5.08 0.64 -10.83
CA ALA A 40 -3.80 0.72 -11.51
C ALA A 40 -2.97 -0.51 -11.12
N ARG A 41 -2.41 -1.21 -12.12
CA ARG A 41 -1.57 -2.40 -11.88
C ARG A 41 -0.53 -2.04 -10.82
N ALA A 42 -0.58 -2.76 -9.70
CA ALA A 42 0.29 -2.54 -8.56
C ALA A 42 1.04 -3.83 -8.23
N CYS A 43 2.30 -3.68 -7.84
CA CYS A 43 3.13 -4.74 -7.33
C CYS A 43 3.57 -4.36 -5.92
N TRP A 44 3.46 -5.29 -4.98
CA TRP A 44 4.01 -5.11 -3.63
C TRP A 44 5.00 -6.21 -3.30
N MET A 45 6.02 -5.87 -2.54
CA MET A 45 7.07 -6.80 -2.19
C MET A 45 7.67 -6.44 -0.86
N THR A 46 8.23 -7.47 -0.23
CA THR A 46 8.97 -7.39 1.00
C THR A 46 10.36 -7.95 0.75
N VAL A 47 11.39 -7.15 0.95
CA VAL A 47 12.78 -7.62 1.05
C VAL A 47 13.12 -7.79 2.51
N SER A 48 13.45 -9.00 2.91
CA SER A 48 13.95 -9.31 4.24
C SER A 48 15.42 -9.68 4.20
N SER A 49 16.23 -9.02 5.02
CA SER A 49 17.61 -9.41 5.25
C SER A 49 17.68 -10.41 6.39
N ILE A 50 18.08 -11.66 6.11
CA ILE A 50 18.22 -12.70 7.15
C ILE A 50 19.30 -12.28 8.17
N LYS A 51 20.35 -11.59 7.71
CA LYS A 51 21.47 -11.15 8.57
C LYS A 51 21.08 -10.07 9.57
N THR A 52 20.28 -9.09 9.14
CA THR A 52 19.99 -7.90 9.95
C THR A 52 18.59 -7.92 10.55
N GLY A 53 17.74 -8.88 10.15
CA GLY A 53 16.32 -8.91 10.51
C GLY A 53 15.54 -7.71 9.96
N GLN A 54 16.13 -6.90 9.08
CA GLN A 54 15.49 -5.73 8.51
C GLN A 54 14.49 -6.17 7.45
N GLU A 55 13.32 -5.53 7.50
CA GLU A 55 12.24 -5.73 6.54
C GLU A 55 11.97 -4.43 5.80
N TYR A 56 12.07 -4.49 4.48
CA TYR A 56 11.80 -3.40 3.56
C TYR A 56 10.58 -3.77 2.70
N TYR A 57 9.44 -3.15 2.98
CA TYR A 57 8.27 -3.22 2.14
C TYR A 57 8.29 -2.11 1.09
N MET A 58 7.89 -2.45 -0.14
CA MET A 58 7.67 -1.51 -1.22
C MET A 58 6.46 -1.92 -2.04
N GLU A 59 5.60 -0.95 -2.31
CA GLU A 59 4.50 -1.04 -3.26
C GLU A 59 4.70 0.01 -4.35
N VAL A 60 4.57 -0.42 -5.61
CA VAL A 60 4.70 0.43 -6.79
C VAL A 60 3.49 0.21 -7.68
N ALA A 61 2.82 1.29 -8.04
CA ALA A 61 1.79 1.30 -9.07
C ALA A 61 2.38 1.73 -10.43
N ALA A 62 1.78 1.25 -11.51
CA ALA A 62 2.22 1.55 -12.87
C ALA A 62 2.21 3.05 -13.21
N ASP A 63 1.41 3.84 -12.50
CA ASP A 63 1.33 5.30 -12.64
C ASP A 63 2.44 6.06 -11.87
N GLY A 64 3.36 5.33 -11.24
CA GLY A 64 4.46 5.86 -10.45
C GLY A 64 4.12 6.15 -8.99
N ALA A 65 2.91 5.86 -8.50
CA ALA A 65 2.63 5.95 -7.07
C ALA A 65 3.44 4.90 -6.30
N VAL A 66 4.07 5.31 -5.20
CA VAL A 66 4.93 4.43 -4.39
C VAL A 66 4.62 4.61 -2.91
N LEU A 67 4.65 3.48 -2.20
CA LEU A 67 4.58 3.38 -0.75
C LEU A 67 5.71 2.47 -0.29
N THR A 68 6.46 2.90 0.72
CA THR A 68 7.51 2.08 1.34
C THR A 68 7.36 2.09 2.84
N ARG A 69 7.72 0.98 3.48
CA ARG A 69 7.81 0.86 4.93
C ARG A 69 9.09 0.12 5.27
N ILE A 70 9.94 0.75 6.07
CA ILE A 70 11.22 0.18 6.50
C ILE A 70 11.16 -0.05 8.00
N GLY A 71 11.21 -1.31 8.41
CA GLY A 71 11.33 -1.70 9.80
C GLY A 71 12.79 -1.94 10.16
N THR A 72 13.33 -1.11 11.05
CA THR A 72 14.55 -1.45 11.81
C THR A 72 14.12 -1.78 13.22
N GLY A 73 14.82 -2.66 13.94
CA GLY A 73 14.44 -3.03 15.32
C GLY A 73 14.25 -1.85 16.29
N LYS A 74 14.70 -0.65 15.92
CA LYS A 74 14.59 0.60 16.71
C LYS A 74 13.59 1.62 16.17
N ALA A 75 13.26 1.59 14.86
CA ALA A 75 12.46 2.62 14.22
C ALA A 75 11.72 2.07 13.00
N VAL A 76 10.51 2.58 12.77
CA VAL A 76 9.73 2.29 11.55
C VAL A 76 9.57 3.58 10.77
N VAL A 77 9.95 3.57 9.48
CA VAL A 77 9.80 4.73 8.60
C VAL A 77 8.93 4.36 7.41
N THR A 78 7.84 5.08 7.24
CA THR A 78 6.99 4.99 6.06
C THR A 78 7.20 6.20 5.16
N ARG A 79 7.33 5.99 3.85
CA ARG A 79 7.35 7.06 2.85
C ARG A 79 6.30 6.77 1.78
N ARG A 80 5.60 7.81 1.35
CA ARG A 80 4.55 7.72 0.33
C ARG A 80 4.66 8.90 -0.63
N GLY A 81 4.46 8.66 -1.91
CA GLY A 81 4.53 9.71 -2.92
C GLY A 81 4.46 9.17 -4.34
N ARG A 82 5.07 9.90 -5.27
CA ARG A 82 5.17 9.49 -6.67
C ARG A 82 6.63 9.56 -7.12
N ILE A 83 7.07 8.55 -7.85
CA ILE A 83 8.34 8.54 -8.59
C ILE A 83 8.08 8.79 -10.07
N GLN A 84 9.14 8.90 -10.86
CA GLN A 84 9.01 9.02 -12.31
C GLN A 84 8.32 7.78 -12.89
N THR A 85 7.28 7.97 -13.69
CA THR A 85 6.52 6.88 -14.33
C THR A 85 7.41 5.98 -15.19
N ARG A 86 8.49 6.53 -15.78
CA ARG A 86 9.49 5.75 -16.50
C ARG A 86 10.14 4.67 -15.63
N LEU A 87 10.53 5.01 -14.39
CA LEU A 87 11.12 4.04 -13.46
C LEU A 87 10.13 2.94 -13.08
N ALA A 88 8.86 3.30 -12.87
CA ALA A 88 7.81 2.32 -12.64
C ALA A 88 7.62 1.41 -13.87
N GLY A 89 7.57 1.98 -15.07
CA GLY A 89 7.46 1.23 -16.32
C GLY A 89 8.62 0.26 -16.55
N ASP A 90 9.86 0.71 -16.35
CA ASP A 90 11.05 -0.13 -16.42
C ASP A 90 10.96 -1.28 -15.40
N PHE A 91 10.53 -0.99 -14.16
CA PHE A 91 10.35 -2.01 -13.12
C PHE A 91 9.29 -3.07 -13.47
N PHE A 92 8.12 -2.66 -13.97
CA PHE A 92 7.07 -3.60 -14.39
C PHE A 92 7.51 -4.45 -15.58
N ARG A 93 8.25 -3.87 -16.53
CA ARG A 93 8.83 -4.63 -17.65
C ARG A 93 9.76 -5.74 -17.14
N GLU A 94 10.62 -5.44 -16.16
CA GLU A 94 11.51 -6.46 -15.60
C GLU A 94 10.78 -7.50 -14.75
N ILE A 95 9.65 -7.16 -14.10
CA ILE A 95 8.77 -8.16 -13.47
C ILE A 95 8.21 -9.14 -14.50
N GLU A 96 7.69 -8.61 -15.61
CA GLU A 96 7.08 -9.41 -16.68
C GLU A 96 8.11 -10.27 -17.41
N ASN A 97 9.35 -9.80 -17.53
CA ASN A 97 10.45 -10.53 -18.14
C ASN A 97 11.13 -11.54 -17.18
N SER A 98 10.81 -11.50 -15.89
CA SER A 98 11.44 -12.40 -14.92
C SER A 98 10.87 -13.80 -15.05
N GLU A 99 11.69 -14.74 -15.54
CA GLU A 99 11.34 -16.16 -15.61
C GLU A 99 10.92 -16.72 -14.26
N LEU A 100 11.58 -16.29 -13.19
CA LEU A 100 11.30 -16.76 -11.83
C LEU A 100 9.87 -16.38 -11.39
N ILE A 101 9.41 -15.20 -11.80
CA ILE A 101 8.10 -14.68 -11.46
C ILE A 101 7.01 -15.28 -12.37
N THR A 102 7.31 -15.47 -13.64
CA THR A 102 6.36 -15.96 -14.66
C THR A 102 6.28 -17.48 -14.73
N SER A 103 7.29 -18.19 -14.20
CA SER A 103 7.29 -19.65 -14.19
C SER A 103 6.16 -20.22 -13.33
N GLN A 104 5.47 -21.23 -13.86
CA GLN A 104 4.47 -22.01 -13.13
C GLN A 104 5.09 -23.04 -12.17
N VAL A 105 6.40 -23.21 -12.23
CA VAL A 105 7.13 -24.19 -11.42
C VAL A 105 7.50 -23.53 -10.10
N THR A 106 6.80 -23.90 -9.02
CA THR A 106 7.25 -23.67 -7.65
C THR A 106 8.58 -24.38 -7.47
N ARG A 107 9.68 -23.68 -7.78
CA ARG A 107 11.01 -24.17 -7.41
C ARG A 107 11.07 -24.07 -5.89
N ASP A 108 11.13 -25.22 -5.21
CA ASP A 108 11.54 -25.30 -3.82
C ASP A 108 12.92 -24.64 -3.71
N SER A 109 12.92 -23.34 -3.39
CA SER A 109 14.15 -22.59 -3.27
C SER A 109 14.82 -23.14 -2.00
N LYS A 110 16.02 -23.69 -2.15
CA LYS A 110 16.84 -24.21 -1.04
C LYS A 110 17.25 -23.05 -0.12
N MET A 111 16.29 -22.54 0.66
CA MET A 111 16.45 -21.41 1.59
C MET A 111 17.21 -21.81 2.86
N ILE A 112 17.39 -23.11 3.10
CA ILE A 112 17.93 -23.68 4.35
C ILE A 112 19.36 -23.20 4.67
N PHE A 113 20.13 -22.76 3.68
CA PHE A 113 21.51 -22.28 3.87
C PHE A 113 21.76 -20.85 3.38
N TYR A 114 20.73 -20.13 2.93
CA TYR A 114 20.91 -18.79 2.37
C TYR A 114 21.04 -17.75 3.49
N LYS A 115 22.11 -16.94 3.44
CA LYS A 115 22.40 -15.88 4.43
C LYS A 115 22.28 -14.46 3.84
N GLY A 116 21.73 -14.30 2.64
CA GLY A 116 21.62 -13.01 1.96
C GLY A 116 20.26 -12.33 2.15
N GLU A 117 19.90 -11.47 1.20
CA GLU A 117 18.60 -10.82 1.12
C GLU A 117 17.59 -11.71 0.39
N VAL A 118 16.48 -12.00 1.05
CA VAL A 118 15.37 -12.75 0.50
C VAL A 118 14.30 -11.77 0.07
N LEU A 119 13.89 -11.85 -1.19
CA LEU A 119 12.79 -11.09 -1.75
C LEU A 119 11.54 -11.96 -1.77
N LYS A 120 10.52 -11.48 -1.04
CA LYS A 120 9.15 -11.98 -1.10
C LYS A 120 8.35 -11.02 -1.96
N ILE A 121 8.11 -11.38 -3.21
CA ILE A 121 7.31 -10.56 -4.12
C ILE A 121 5.89 -11.10 -4.20
N SER A 122 4.92 -10.19 -4.21
CA SER A 122 3.51 -10.48 -4.42
C SER A 122 2.97 -9.52 -5.47
N ALA A 123 2.74 -10.04 -6.67
CA ALA A 123 2.37 -9.23 -7.82
C ALA A 123 1.15 -9.83 -8.51
N TYR A 124 0.23 -8.97 -8.97
CA TYR A 124 -0.77 -9.41 -9.92
C TYR A 124 -0.16 -9.45 -11.32
N ILE A 125 -0.04 -10.66 -11.86
CA ILE A 125 0.48 -10.91 -13.20
C ILE A 125 -0.59 -11.66 -13.97
N SER A 126 -1.05 -11.08 -15.08
CA SER A 126 -2.15 -11.62 -15.88
C SER A 126 -3.43 -11.90 -15.08
N GLY A 127 -3.70 -11.11 -14.03
CA GLY A 127 -4.90 -11.24 -13.18
C GLY A 127 -4.76 -12.22 -12.01
N GLU A 128 -3.65 -12.97 -11.92
CA GLU A 128 -3.37 -13.89 -10.82
C GLU A 128 -2.38 -13.29 -9.83
N LEU A 129 -2.62 -13.47 -8.54
CA LEU A 129 -1.65 -13.12 -7.52
C LEU A 129 -0.53 -14.18 -7.51
N LYS A 130 0.66 -13.81 -7.97
CA LYS A 130 1.86 -14.63 -7.87
C LYS A 130 2.63 -14.23 -6.62
N ARG A 131 2.93 -15.22 -5.76
CA ARG A 131 3.83 -15.05 -4.61
C ARG A 131 5.10 -15.85 -4.87
N ILE A 132 6.25 -15.17 -4.88
CA ILE A 132 7.55 -15.83 -5.00
C ILE A 132 8.42 -15.43 -3.81
N ASP A 133 9.09 -16.42 -3.23
CA ASP A 133 10.04 -16.26 -2.13
C ASP A 133 11.40 -16.81 -2.58
N ALA A 134 12.33 -15.91 -2.91
CA ALA A 134 13.63 -16.29 -3.43
C ALA A 134 14.73 -15.27 -3.08
N PRO A 135 16.00 -15.70 -3.07
CA PRO A 135 17.15 -14.78 -3.05
C PRO A 135 17.05 -13.69 -4.12
N LEU A 136 17.34 -12.43 -3.77
CA LEU A 136 17.21 -11.29 -4.69
C LEU A 136 18.04 -11.47 -5.98
N ASN A 137 19.21 -12.08 -5.87
CA ASN A 137 20.10 -12.37 -7.01
C ASN A 137 19.52 -13.39 -8.00
N ASN A 138 18.50 -14.16 -7.62
CA ASN A 138 17.85 -15.12 -8.52
C ASN A 138 16.87 -14.45 -9.50
N PHE A 139 16.52 -13.18 -9.29
CA PHE A 139 15.61 -12.43 -10.18
C PHE A 139 16.32 -11.81 -11.39
N GLY A 140 17.65 -11.91 -11.46
CA GLY A 140 18.47 -11.34 -12.53
C GLY A 140 18.98 -9.93 -12.24
N GLU A 141 20.04 -9.54 -12.96
CA GLU A 141 20.71 -8.26 -12.77
C GLU A 141 19.82 -7.08 -13.19
N ALA A 142 19.10 -7.21 -14.32
CA ALA A 142 18.19 -6.17 -14.82
C ALA A 142 17.07 -5.86 -13.82
N PHE A 143 16.43 -6.90 -13.27
CA PHE A 143 15.44 -6.74 -12.20
C PHE A 143 16.05 -6.08 -10.96
N SER A 144 17.21 -6.57 -10.51
CA SER A 144 17.89 -6.04 -9.32
C SER A 144 18.23 -4.55 -9.49
N HIS A 145 18.66 -4.15 -10.68
CA HIS A 145 18.94 -2.77 -11.04
C HIS A 145 17.66 -1.92 -11.05
N ALA A 146 16.60 -2.37 -11.72
CA ALA A 146 15.32 -1.66 -11.77
C ALA A 146 14.71 -1.48 -10.37
N PHE A 147 14.72 -2.54 -9.56
CA PHE A 147 14.32 -2.50 -8.15
C PHE A 147 15.15 -1.49 -7.36
N GLY A 148 16.48 -1.50 -7.54
CA GLY A 148 17.41 -0.57 -6.90
C GLY A 148 17.12 0.89 -7.22
N GLU A 149 16.83 1.22 -8.49
CA GLU A 149 16.50 2.58 -8.91
C GLU A 149 15.14 3.05 -8.36
N VAL A 150 14.13 2.19 -8.33
CA VAL A 150 12.85 2.48 -7.67
C VAL A 150 13.05 2.70 -6.18
N LYS A 151 13.77 1.81 -5.49
CA LYS A 151 14.08 1.92 -4.05
C LYS A 151 14.83 3.22 -3.72
N LYS A 152 15.78 3.60 -4.56
CA LYS A 152 16.55 4.86 -4.47
C LYS A 152 15.72 6.10 -4.74
N ALA A 153 14.76 6.04 -5.67
CA ALA A 153 13.81 7.13 -5.88
C ALA A 153 12.84 7.24 -4.70
N ALA A 154 12.35 6.11 -4.19
CA ALA A 154 11.42 6.05 -3.07
C ALA A 154 12.03 6.56 -1.75
N SER A 155 13.33 6.32 -1.52
CA SER A 155 14.02 6.80 -0.31
C SER A 155 14.08 8.33 -0.21
N LYS A 156 13.95 9.04 -1.33
CA LYS A 156 13.92 10.51 -1.41
C LYS A 156 12.53 11.11 -1.16
N LEU A 157 11.47 10.29 -1.15
CA LEU A 157 10.11 10.75 -0.87
C LEU A 157 9.97 11.21 0.58
N ALA A 158 9.05 12.13 0.86
CA ALA A 158 8.80 12.57 2.23
C ALA A 158 8.31 11.42 3.13
N VAL A 159 8.69 11.47 4.41
CA VAL A 159 8.16 10.56 5.43
C VAL A 159 6.69 10.88 5.64
N ASP A 160 5.84 9.85 5.55
CA ASP A 160 4.41 9.99 5.79
C ASP A 160 4.15 9.94 7.31
N LYS A 161 3.97 11.13 7.90
CA LYS A 161 3.69 11.29 9.34
C LYS A 161 2.20 11.17 9.66
N ASN A 162 1.34 11.18 8.65
CA ASN A 162 -0.11 11.21 8.83
C ASN A 162 -0.69 9.79 8.91
N LEU A 163 -0.04 8.83 8.26
CA LEU A 163 -0.44 7.44 8.29
C LEU A 163 -0.38 6.86 9.71
N LYS A 164 -1.44 6.15 10.12
CA LYS A 164 -1.56 5.58 11.47
C LYS A 164 -1.08 4.14 11.54
N GLY A 165 -1.24 3.39 10.46
CA GLY A 165 -0.79 2.02 10.40
C GLY A 165 -1.07 1.36 9.07
N PHE A 166 -0.93 0.04 9.06
CA PHE A 166 -1.26 -0.82 7.95
C PHE A 166 -2.05 -2.02 8.45
N LEU A 167 -2.94 -2.52 7.60
CA LEU A 167 -3.57 -3.83 7.76
C LEU A 167 -3.03 -4.76 6.67
N THR A 168 -2.61 -5.96 7.04
CA THR A 168 -2.26 -7.02 6.10
C THR A 168 -3.01 -8.30 6.45
N ALA A 169 -3.27 -9.13 5.45
CA ALA A 169 -3.90 -10.43 5.61
C ALA A 169 -3.07 -11.51 4.91
N GLU A 170 -2.84 -12.61 5.60
CA GLU A 170 -2.19 -13.82 5.09
C GLU A 170 -3.20 -14.97 5.11
N PRO A 171 -3.51 -15.60 3.95
CA PRO A 171 -4.28 -16.82 3.89
C PRO A 171 -3.67 -17.89 4.79
N LEU A 172 -4.54 -18.57 5.55
CA LEU A 172 -4.17 -19.75 6.31
C LEU A 172 -4.39 -20.99 5.47
N GLU A 173 -3.35 -21.81 5.33
CA GLU A 173 -3.38 -23.05 4.56
C GLU A 173 -2.64 -24.15 5.33
N GLY A 174 -2.94 -25.42 4.99
CA GLY A 174 -2.31 -26.60 5.58
C GLY A 174 -2.31 -26.60 7.12
N ALA A 175 -1.15 -26.90 7.71
CA ALA A 175 -1.00 -27.00 9.16
C ALA A 175 -1.39 -25.71 9.93
N ALA A 176 -1.21 -24.53 9.33
CA ALA A 176 -1.57 -23.27 9.97
C ALA A 176 -3.10 -23.09 10.07
N LEU A 177 -3.83 -23.59 9.07
CA LEU A 177 -5.29 -23.63 9.07
C LEU A 177 -5.82 -24.64 10.09
N GLU A 178 -5.24 -25.84 10.13
CA GLU A 178 -5.59 -26.89 11.09
C GLU A 178 -5.38 -26.42 12.54
N GLU A 179 -4.25 -25.77 12.82
CA GLU A 179 -3.96 -25.19 14.13
C GLU A 179 -4.97 -24.11 14.50
N PHE A 180 -5.30 -23.22 13.55
CA PHE A 180 -6.33 -22.21 13.76
C PHE A 180 -7.69 -22.85 14.09
N GLN A 181 -8.13 -23.85 13.33
CA GLN A 181 -9.40 -24.53 13.56
C GLN A 181 -9.42 -25.24 14.93
N ALA A 182 -8.32 -25.89 15.31
CA ALA A 182 -8.18 -26.57 16.60
C ALA A 182 -8.19 -25.60 17.80
N ARG A 183 -7.69 -24.37 17.63
CA ARG A 183 -7.73 -23.32 18.66
C ARG A 183 -9.07 -22.59 18.71
N ALA A 184 -9.59 -22.19 17.55
CA ALA A 184 -10.84 -21.44 17.44
C ALA A 184 -12.08 -22.26 17.86
N SER A 185 -12.04 -23.59 17.70
CA SER A 185 -13.07 -24.51 18.19
C SER A 185 -13.14 -24.58 19.72
N LYS A 186 -12.03 -24.35 20.43
CA LYS A 186 -11.99 -24.32 21.90
C LYS A 186 -12.61 -23.05 22.49
N ASP A 187 -12.52 -21.93 21.77
CA ASP A 187 -13.07 -20.63 22.17
C ASP A 187 -14.54 -20.44 21.71
N GLY A 188 -15.14 -21.47 21.09
CA GLY A 188 -16.59 -21.57 20.87
C GLY A 188 -17.17 -20.66 19.78
N LYS A 189 -16.37 -19.84 19.09
CA LYS A 189 -16.86 -18.95 18.02
C LYS A 189 -15.82 -18.75 16.92
N ALA A 190 -16.04 -19.44 15.82
CA ALA A 190 -15.53 -19.01 14.52
C ALA A 190 -16.49 -19.51 13.43
N GLY A 191 -17.75 -19.07 13.51
CA GLY A 191 -18.64 -19.19 12.35
C GLY A 191 -18.03 -18.41 11.19
N ASN A 192 -18.08 -18.96 9.98
CA ASN A 192 -17.62 -18.24 8.80
C ASN A 192 -18.35 -16.91 8.69
N ILE A 193 -17.60 -15.83 8.55
CA ILE A 193 -18.16 -14.49 8.36
C ILE A 193 -18.42 -14.27 6.88
N GLU A 194 -19.64 -13.81 6.58
CA GLU A 194 -20.01 -13.57 5.20
C GLU A 194 -19.22 -12.40 4.62
N THR A 195 -18.78 -12.53 3.37
CA THR A 195 -18.05 -11.46 2.69
C THR A 195 -18.83 -10.14 2.69
N TYR A 196 -20.17 -10.21 2.62
CA TYR A 196 -21.05 -9.04 2.73
C TYR A 196 -20.90 -8.29 4.06
N GLU A 197 -20.65 -9.01 5.16
CA GLU A 197 -20.44 -8.40 6.46
C GLU A 197 -19.08 -7.72 6.55
N ILE A 198 -18.06 -8.31 5.91
CA ILE A 198 -16.70 -7.75 5.81
C ILE A 198 -16.68 -6.50 4.91
N GLN A 199 -17.57 -6.40 3.92
CA GLN A 199 -17.67 -5.21 3.05
C GLN A 199 -17.96 -3.92 3.82
N LYS A 200 -18.56 -4.03 5.00
CA LYS A 200 -18.82 -2.90 5.89
C LYS A 200 -17.53 -2.30 6.47
N THR A 201 -16.42 -3.03 6.41
CA THR A 201 -15.07 -2.57 6.80
C THR A 201 -14.14 -2.59 5.58
N PRO A 202 -14.10 -1.52 4.78
CA PRO A 202 -13.44 -1.52 3.46
C PRO A 202 -11.96 -1.91 3.51
N ALA A 203 -11.23 -1.47 4.53
CA ALA A 203 -9.82 -1.82 4.71
C ALA A 203 -9.62 -3.33 4.89
N LEU A 204 -10.49 -3.97 5.68
CA LEU A 204 -10.46 -5.41 5.93
C LEU A 204 -10.80 -6.21 4.66
N LEU A 205 -11.85 -5.79 3.95
CA LEU A 205 -12.19 -6.38 2.65
C LEU A 205 -11.02 -6.29 1.67
N LYS A 206 -10.36 -5.13 1.62
CA LYS A 206 -9.22 -4.92 0.72
C LYS A 206 -8.05 -5.82 1.09
N ALA A 207 -7.74 -5.97 2.37
CA ALA A 207 -6.66 -6.84 2.84
C ALA A 207 -6.88 -8.31 2.44
N ILE A 208 -8.10 -8.85 2.61
CA ILE A 208 -8.39 -10.25 2.19
C ILE A 208 -8.51 -10.41 0.68
N LYS A 209 -8.78 -9.33 -0.08
CA LYS A 209 -8.76 -9.36 -1.55
C LYS A 209 -7.34 -9.33 -2.10
N GLN A 210 -6.43 -8.69 -1.40
CA GLN A 210 -5.05 -8.44 -1.80
C GLN A 210 -4.12 -8.92 -0.68
N PRO A 211 -4.05 -10.25 -0.44
CA PRO A 211 -3.26 -10.76 0.66
C PRO A 211 -1.79 -10.38 0.52
N TYR A 212 -1.12 -10.29 1.67
CA TYR A 212 0.26 -9.83 1.84
C TYR A 212 0.52 -8.34 1.54
N ARG A 213 -0.45 -7.62 0.95
CA ARG A 213 -0.34 -6.17 0.74
C ARG A 213 -0.51 -5.42 2.06
N LEU A 214 0.29 -4.38 2.29
CA LEU A 214 0.08 -3.46 3.41
C LEU A 214 -0.98 -2.43 3.04
N ILE A 215 -2.22 -2.64 3.47
CA ILE A 215 -3.33 -1.71 3.27
C ILE A 215 -3.18 -0.52 4.22
N PRO A 216 -3.00 0.72 3.71
CA PRO A 216 -2.80 1.89 4.55
C PRO A 216 -4.05 2.22 5.39
N LEU A 217 -3.85 2.47 6.69
CA LEU A 217 -4.85 2.99 7.62
C LEU A 217 -4.53 4.46 7.89
N GLY A 218 -5.29 5.35 7.24
CA GLY A 218 -5.02 6.79 7.20
C GLY A 218 -5.50 7.51 8.46
N THR A 219 -6.54 7.00 9.10
CA THR A 219 -7.19 7.68 10.23
C THR A 219 -7.29 6.78 11.46
N GLY A 220 -7.49 7.40 12.63
CA GLY A 220 -7.85 6.66 13.84
C GLY A 220 -9.23 6.00 13.74
N ALA A 221 -10.11 6.51 12.87
CA ALA A 221 -11.42 5.90 12.61
C ALA A 221 -11.25 4.54 11.92
N ASP A 222 -10.34 4.41 10.96
CA ASP A 222 -10.06 3.14 10.27
C ASP A 222 -9.62 2.05 11.27
N LEU A 223 -8.76 2.43 12.23
CA LEU A 223 -8.31 1.52 13.29
C LEU A 223 -9.45 1.14 14.24
N LYS A 224 -10.26 2.12 14.63
CA LYS A 224 -11.41 1.90 15.51
C LYS A 224 -12.44 0.99 14.85
N GLU A 225 -12.73 1.18 13.57
CA GLU A 225 -13.66 0.37 12.81
C GLU A 225 -13.23 -1.11 12.77
N ILE A 226 -11.93 -1.37 12.56
CA ILE A 226 -11.37 -2.73 12.62
C ILE A 226 -11.49 -3.31 14.04
N GLN A 227 -11.18 -2.53 15.07
CA GLN A 227 -11.30 -2.98 16.47
C GLN A 227 -12.75 -3.27 16.87
N ASP A 228 -13.68 -2.42 16.45
CA ASP A 228 -15.11 -2.60 16.70
C ASP A 228 -15.61 -3.85 15.97
N PHE A 229 -15.15 -4.09 14.72
CA PHE A 229 -15.45 -5.32 13.97
C PHE A 229 -14.92 -6.58 14.68
N ILE A 230 -13.64 -6.58 15.08
CA ILE A 230 -13.01 -7.67 15.85
C ILE A 230 -13.83 -7.98 17.10
N SER A 231 -14.19 -6.95 17.87
CA SER A 231 -14.90 -7.10 19.14
C SER A 231 -16.31 -7.61 18.94
N ALA A 232 -17.04 -7.04 17.97
CA ALA A 232 -18.43 -7.42 17.67
C ALA A 232 -18.53 -8.88 17.19
N ARG A 233 -17.51 -9.37 16.49
CA ARG A 233 -17.46 -10.74 15.97
C ARG A 233 -16.78 -11.73 16.91
N GLY A 234 -16.19 -11.25 18.01
CA GLY A 234 -15.43 -12.08 18.94
C GLY A 234 -14.29 -12.83 18.24
N LEU A 235 -13.57 -12.17 17.33
CA LEU A 235 -12.52 -12.83 16.55
C LEU A 235 -11.38 -13.29 17.47
N TYR A 236 -10.85 -14.48 17.18
CA TYR A 236 -9.71 -15.04 17.88
C TYR A 236 -8.44 -14.21 17.66
N GLY A 237 -7.71 -13.93 18.74
CA GLY A 237 -6.40 -13.26 18.71
C GLY A 237 -6.30 -12.01 19.59
N LEU A 238 -5.30 -11.18 19.30
CA LEU A 238 -5.02 -9.89 19.94
C LEU A 238 -5.50 -8.73 19.06
N ARG A 239 -5.62 -7.53 19.64
CA ARG A 239 -6.05 -6.31 18.92
C ARG A 239 -5.30 -6.04 17.61
N ASN A 240 -4.01 -6.37 17.57
CA ASN A 240 -3.15 -6.13 16.40
C ASN A 240 -2.84 -7.41 15.60
N LEU A 241 -3.32 -8.58 16.03
CA LEU A 241 -3.10 -9.86 15.38
C LEU A 241 -4.30 -10.75 15.62
N PHE A 242 -5.17 -10.91 14.62
CA PHE A 242 -6.43 -11.62 14.76
C PHE A 242 -6.68 -12.52 13.56
N TYR A 243 -7.59 -13.47 13.71
CA TYR A 243 -7.91 -14.44 12.68
C TYR A 243 -9.32 -14.23 12.18
N LEU A 244 -9.47 -14.17 10.86
CA LEU A 244 -10.70 -13.88 10.16
C LEU A 244 -11.14 -15.10 9.34
N PRO A 245 -12.04 -15.94 9.86
CA PRO A 245 -12.71 -16.96 9.07
C PRO A 245 -13.76 -16.26 8.18
N SER A 246 -13.71 -16.49 6.87
CA SER A 246 -14.65 -15.89 5.93
C SER A 246 -15.07 -16.86 4.84
N THR A 247 -16.12 -16.52 4.10
CA THR A 247 -16.49 -17.27 2.90
C THR A 247 -15.44 -17.25 1.77
N ARG A 248 -14.39 -16.42 1.88
CA ARG A 248 -13.23 -16.42 0.97
C ARG A 248 -12.03 -17.21 1.50
N GLY A 249 -12.18 -17.89 2.63
CA GLY A 249 -11.10 -18.58 3.34
C GLY A 249 -10.83 -17.98 4.71
N ALA A 250 -9.88 -18.57 5.43
CA ALA A 250 -9.42 -18.08 6.73
C ALA A 250 -8.13 -17.27 6.55
N PHE A 251 -8.05 -16.13 7.24
CA PHE A 251 -6.92 -15.22 7.11
C PHE A 251 -6.35 -14.87 8.48
N LYS A 252 -5.03 -14.87 8.59
CA LYS A 252 -4.29 -14.21 9.66
C LYS A 252 -4.15 -12.73 9.32
N CYS A 253 -4.80 -11.87 10.09
CA CYS A 253 -4.78 -10.43 9.89
C CYS A 253 -3.85 -9.77 10.91
N GLN A 254 -3.04 -8.82 10.48
CA GLN A 254 -2.11 -8.11 11.34
C GLN A 254 -2.18 -6.60 11.10
N ILE A 255 -2.24 -5.84 12.20
CA ILE A 255 -2.11 -4.39 12.20
C ILE A 255 -0.65 -4.05 12.51
N LEU A 256 -0.03 -3.27 11.62
CA LEU A 256 1.35 -2.81 11.74
C LEU A 256 1.40 -1.30 11.94
N GLU A 257 2.32 -0.83 12.76
CA GLU A 257 2.58 0.59 12.93
C GLU A 257 3.21 1.18 11.65
N ALA A 258 2.80 2.40 11.30
CA ALA A 258 3.35 3.15 10.17
C ALA A 258 4.64 3.90 10.53
N VAL A 259 4.75 4.37 11.77
CA VAL A 259 5.92 5.06 12.30
C VAL A 259 6.11 4.65 13.76
N LYS A 260 7.36 4.44 14.16
CA LYS A 260 7.77 4.16 15.54
C LYS A 260 9.03 4.95 15.86
#